data_AF-A0A1J1ABW8-F1
#
_entry.id   AF-A0A1J1ABW8-F1
#
_cell.length_a   1.000
_cell.length_b   1.000
_cell.length_c   1.000
_cell.angle_alpha   90.00
_cell.angle_beta   90.00
_cell.angle_gamma   90.00
#
_symmetry.space_group_name_H-M   'P 1'
#
loop_
_entity.id
_entity.type
_entity.pdbx_description
1 polymer ?
#
loop_
_entity_poly.entity_id
_entity_poly.type
_entity_poly.pdbx_seq_one_letter_code
_entity_poly.pdbx_strand_id
1 'polypeptide(L)'
;MAEHYDRVLLLITEAVSDMLERPIEDLPPLSESIDLEGLDAVMSHTASDVAVIFSYAGLRVFVHSEGFVYVRPMCEDECPNLGRKFVHSS
;
A
#
# COMPACT_ATOMS: atom_id res chain seq x y z
N MET A 1 -8.06 -5.18 23.09
CA MET A 1 -8.65 -5.45 21.75
C MET A 1 -8.32 -4.33 20.76
N ALA A 2 -7.08 -3.84 20.73
CA ALA A 2 -6.65 -2.76 19.81
C ALA A 2 -5.21 -2.95 19.30
N GLU A 3 -4.53 -4.03 19.70
CA GLU A 3 -3.07 -4.17 19.56
C GLU A 3 -2.64 -4.77 18.22
N HIS A 4 -3.55 -5.40 17.49
CA HIS A 4 -3.27 -5.98 16.16
C HIS A 4 -3.48 -4.98 15.02
N TYR A 5 -4.39 -4.02 15.22
CA TYR A 5 -4.80 -3.08 14.18
C TYR A 5 -3.73 -1.99 13.91
N ASP A 6 -3.13 -1.46 14.98
CA ASP A 6 -2.07 -0.45 14.89
C ASP A 6 -0.84 -0.94 14.12
N ARG A 7 -0.47 -2.22 14.30
CA ARG A 7 0.61 -2.86 13.53
C ARG A 7 0.32 -2.97 12.04
N VAL A 8 -0.90 -3.34 11.67
CA VAL A 8 -1.28 -3.48 10.25
C VAL A 8 -1.29 -2.11 9.59
N LEU A 9 -1.84 -1.10 10.25
CA LEU A 9 -1.74 0.29 9.79
C LEU A 9 -0.28 0.69 9.58
N LEU A 10 0.57 0.53 10.59
CA LEU A 10 1.98 0.90 10.51
C LEU A 10 2.69 0.21 9.34
N LEU A 11 2.46 -1.08 9.13
CA LEU A 11 3.03 -1.83 8.01
C LEU A 11 2.56 -1.30 6.65
N ILE A 12 1.28 -0.94 6.52
CA ILE A 12 0.76 -0.33 5.29
C ILE A 12 1.42 1.02 5.06
N THR A 13 1.47 1.90 6.07
CA THR A 13 2.04 3.23 5.89
C THR A 13 3.54 3.19 5.65
N GLU A 14 4.27 2.28 6.30
CA GLU A 14 5.70 2.07 6.09
C GLU A 14 5.97 1.53 4.68
N ALA A 15 5.22 0.52 4.23
CA ALA A 15 5.36 -0.04 2.89
C ALA A 15 5.02 0.98 1.78
N VAL A 16 3.99 1.80 2.00
CA VAL A 16 3.62 2.86 1.06
C VAL A 16 4.63 4.02 1.08
N SER A 17 5.14 4.38 2.25
CA SER A 17 6.19 5.40 2.42
C SER A 17 7.48 5.01 1.72
N ASP A 18 7.92 3.76 1.89
CA ASP A 18 9.09 3.19 1.22
C ASP A 18 8.90 3.22 -0.30
N MET A 19 7.72 2.80 -0.78
CA MET A 19 7.44 2.73 -2.21
C MET A 19 7.31 4.10 -2.90
N LEU A 20 6.76 5.11 -2.21
CA LEU A 20 6.64 6.47 -2.72
C LEU A 20 7.87 7.33 -2.46
N GLU A 21 8.86 6.80 -1.71
CA GLU A 21 10.02 7.54 -1.20
C GLU A 21 9.62 8.85 -0.50
N ARG A 22 8.47 8.84 0.18
CA ARG A 22 7.90 10.01 0.88
C ARG A 22 7.70 9.72 2.35
N PRO A 23 7.89 10.73 3.21
CA PRO A 23 7.69 10.52 4.64
C PRO A 23 6.20 10.30 4.94
N ILE A 24 5.95 9.46 5.95
CA ILE A 24 4.62 9.06 6.44
C ILE A 24 3.70 10.24 6.79
N GLU A 25 4.30 11.37 7.14
CA GLU A 25 3.66 12.64 7.46
C GLU A 25 3.16 13.43 6.24
N ASP A 26 3.68 13.17 5.04
CA ASP A 26 3.23 13.77 3.76
C ASP A 26 2.15 12.91 3.08
N LEU A 27 1.96 11.68 3.57
CA LEU A 27 0.99 10.73 3.05
C LEU A 27 -0.41 11.04 3.62
N PRO A 28 -1.46 10.99 2.77
CA PRO A 28 -2.82 11.21 3.23
C PRO A 28 -3.22 10.16 4.27
N PRO A 29 -4.09 10.45 5.24
CA PRO A 29 -4.49 9.45 6.22
C PRO A 29 -5.12 8.22 5.53
N LEU A 30 -4.74 7.01 5.93
CA LEU A 30 -5.30 5.76 5.37
C LEU A 30 -6.83 5.72 5.48
N SER A 31 -7.39 6.35 6.51
CA SER A 31 -8.83 6.51 6.73
C SER A 31 -9.56 7.24 5.59
N GLU A 32 -8.88 8.02 4.75
CA GLU A 32 -9.49 8.66 3.58
C GLU A 32 -9.71 7.68 2.42
N SER A 33 -8.94 6.59 2.36
CA SER A 33 -8.98 5.63 1.24
C SER A 33 -9.53 4.27 1.62
N ILE A 34 -9.44 3.88 2.89
CA ILE A 34 -10.00 2.64 3.40
C ILE A 34 -10.74 2.88 4.70
N ASP A 35 -11.89 2.23 4.84
CA ASP A 35 -12.65 2.23 6.08
C ASP A 35 -11.94 1.36 7.11
N LEU A 36 -11.38 2.02 8.12
CA LEU A 36 -10.58 1.42 9.18
C LEU A 36 -11.40 0.46 10.06
N GLU A 37 -12.64 0.85 10.36
CA GLU A 37 -13.57 0.04 11.16
C GLU A 37 -14.04 -1.19 10.38
N GLY A 38 -14.28 -1.04 9.08
CA GLY A 38 -14.59 -2.14 8.17
C GLY A 38 -13.43 -3.11 8.00
N LEU A 39 -12.19 -2.61 7.93
CA LEU A 39 -10.99 -3.45 7.92
C LEU A 39 -10.87 -4.25 9.22
N ASP A 40 -11.02 -3.62 10.38
CA ASP A 40 -11.03 -4.31 11.68
C ASP A 40 -12.13 -5.37 11.73
N ALA A 41 -13.34 -5.04 11.29
CA ALA A 41 -14.46 -5.98 11.28
C ALA A 41 -14.19 -7.22 10.40
N VAL A 42 -13.54 -7.04 9.24
CA VAL A 42 -13.16 -8.13 8.34
C VAL A 42 -12.05 -9.00 8.94
N MET A 43 -11.04 -8.36 9.55
CA MET A 43 -9.92 -9.07 10.19
C MET A 43 -10.35 -9.80 11.48
N SER A 44 -11.29 -9.23 12.22
CA SER A 44 -11.83 -9.78 13.47
C SER A 44 -12.77 -10.97 13.23
N HIS A 45 -13.47 -11.01 12.09
CA HIS A 45 -14.45 -12.06 11.81
C HIS A 45 -13.90 -13.35 11.20
N THR A 46 -12.62 -13.43 10.86
CA THR A 46 -12.19 -14.40 9.85
C THR A 46 -11.42 -15.60 10.39
N ALA A 47 -12.13 -16.73 10.45
CA ALA A 47 -11.57 -18.09 10.41
C ALA A 47 -11.24 -18.55 8.97
N SER A 48 -11.27 -17.64 7.99
CA SER A 48 -11.06 -17.90 6.56
C SER A 48 -10.06 -16.91 5.99
N ASP A 49 -9.19 -17.37 5.10
CA ASP A 49 -8.19 -16.55 4.42
C ASP A 49 -8.89 -15.49 3.55
N VAL A 50 -8.99 -14.27 4.06
CA VAL A 50 -9.53 -13.12 3.35
C VAL A 50 -8.41 -12.13 3.05
N ALA A 51 -8.49 -11.52 1.87
CA ALA A 51 -7.60 -10.46 1.44
C ALA A 51 -8.42 -9.20 1.13
N VAL A 52 -8.06 -8.09 1.75
CA VAL A 52 -8.62 -6.77 1.49
C VAL A 52 -7.74 -6.04 0.49
N ILE A 53 -8.33 -5.55 -0.60
CA ILE A 53 -7.61 -4.89 -1.70
C ILE A 53 -8.18 -3.49 -1.87
N PHE A 54 -7.32 -2.47 -1.77
CA PHE A 54 -7.75 -1.09 -1.92
C PHE A 54 -6.69 -0.23 -2.62
N SER A 55 -7.15 0.91 -3.10
CA SER A 55 -6.33 1.92 -3.79
C SER A 55 -5.95 3.00 -2.79
N TYR A 56 -4.66 3.31 -2.66
CA TYR A 56 -4.18 4.36 -1.77
C TYR A 56 -2.97 5.07 -2.38
N ALA A 57 -3.03 6.39 -2.49
CA ALA A 57 -1.96 7.23 -3.05
C ALA A 57 -1.42 6.76 -4.43
N GLY A 58 -2.27 6.18 -5.29
CA GLY A 58 -1.86 5.62 -6.59
C GLY A 58 -1.23 4.22 -6.51
N LEU A 59 -1.19 3.63 -5.33
CA LEU A 59 -0.76 2.25 -5.10
C LEU A 59 -1.96 1.35 -4.84
N ARG A 60 -1.78 0.06 -5.10
CA ARG A 60 -2.70 -1.02 -4.77
C ARG A 60 -2.16 -1.76 -3.56
N VAL A 61 -2.86 -1.64 -2.45
CA VAL A 61 -2.53 -2.29 -1.18
C VAL A 61 -3.39 -3.53 -1.04
N PHE A 62 -2.76 -4.63 -0.64
CA PHE A 62 -3.38 -5.93 -0.36
C PHE A 62 -3.05 -6.28 1.10
N VAL A 63 -4.07 -6.56 1.90
CA VAL A 63 -3.92 -6.91 3.32
C VAL A 63 -4.56 -8.27 3.53
N HIS A 64 -3.76 -9.26 3.89
CA HIS A 64 -4.24 -10.58 4.28
C HIS A 64 -4.61 -10.63 5.76
N SER A 65 -5.61 -11.46 6.09
CA SER A 65 -6.00 -11.79 7.47
C SER A 65 -4.87 -12.39 8.31
N GLU A 66 -3.91 -13.05 7.66
CA GLU A 66 -2.69 -13.55 8.31
C GLU A 66 -1.69 -12.45 8.71
N GLY A 67 -1.99 -11.16 8.45
CA GLY A 67 -1.15 -10.03 8.80
C GLY A 67 -0.08 -9.67 7.74
N PHE A 68 -0.16 -10.29 6.56
CA PHE A 68 0.71 -9.94 5.44
C PHE A 68 0.15 -8.75 4.67
N VAL A 69 0.98 -7.73 4.49
CA VAL A 69 0.66 -6.54 3.70
C VAL A 69 1.52 -6.57 2.44
N TYR A 70 0.89 -6.45 1.28
CA TYR A 70 1.57 -6.30 0.00
C TYR A 70 1.14 -4.99 -0.63
N VAL A 71 2.12 -4.15 -1.00
CA VAL A 71 1.89 -2.95 -1.78
C VAL A 71 2.42 -3.18 -3.19
N ARG A 72 1.64 -2.76 -4.19
CA ARG A 72 2.09 -2.72 -5.58
C ARG A 72 1.73 -1.37 -6.17
N PRO A 73 2.53 -0.81 -7.08
CA PRO A 73 2.07 0.34 -7.82
C PRO A 73 0.89 -0.06 -8.68
N MET A 74 -0.17 0.76 -8.71
CA MET A 74 -1.11 0.70 -9.82
C MET A 74 -0.27 1.13 -11.02
N CYS A 75 0.20 0.19 -11.81
CA CYS A 75 1.05 0.51 -12.94
C CYS A 75 0.22 1.31 -13.95
N GLU A 76 0.22 2.63 -13.78
CA GLU A 76 -0.35 3.60 -14.69
C GLU A 76 0.45 4.90 -14.52
N ASP A 77 1.76 4.80 -14.69
CA ASP A 77 2.52 5.89 -15.27
C ASP A 77 3.75 5.30 -15.94
N GLU A 78 3.92 5.71 -17.19
CA GLU A 78 5.00 5.37 -18.08
C GLU A 78 6.32 5.53 -17.32
N CYS A 79 7.21 4.53 -17.37
CA CYS A 79 8.58 4.72 -16.91
C CYS A 79 9.14 5.97 -17.62
N PRO A 80 9.43 7.09 -16.93
CA PRO A 80 9.99 8.24 -17.60
C PRO A 80 11.43 7.89 -17.95
N ASN A 81 11.63 7.50 -19.21
CA ASN A 81 12.90 7.53 -19.93
C ASN A 81 14.13 7.04 -19.12
N LEU A 82 14.38 5.73 -19.11
CA LEU A 82 15.77 5.28 -19.03
C LEU A 82 16.45 5.71 -20.34
N GLY A 83 17.07 6.89 -20.29
CA GLY A 83 17.76 7.54 -21.38
C GLY A 83 18.81 6.66 -22.04
N ARG A 84 18.39 5.82 -22.98
CA ARG A 84 19.25 5.36 -24.06
C ARG A 84 19.37 6.50 -25.07
N LYS A 85 20.12 7.54 -24.67
CA LYS A 85 20.92 8.29 -25.63
C LYS A 85 21.87 7.25 -26.25
N PHE A 86 21.48 6.65 -27.36
CA PHE A 86 22.45 6.07 -28.27
C PHE A 86 23.20 7.25 -28.90
N VAL A 87 24.22 7.70 -28.18
CA VAL A 87 25.29 8.53 -28.74
C VAL A 87 26.39 7.59 -29.26
N HIS A 88 26.34 7.30 -30.55
CA HIS A 88 27.50 7.05 -31.42
C HIS A 88 26.95 7.06 -32.86
N SER A 89 27.06 8.18 -33.58
CA SER A 89 28.27 8.72 -34.24
C SER A 89 28.49 8.10 -35.61
N SER A 90 28.40 8.99 -36.60
CA SER A 90 29.13 9.05 -37.88
C SER A 90 28.80 8.04 -38.97
#